data_AF-A0AAP0BS16-F1
#
_entry.id   AF-A0AAP0BS16-F1
#
_cell.length_a   1.000
_cell.length_b   1.000
_cell.length_c   1.000
_cell.angle_alpha   90.00
_cell.angle_beta   90.00
_cell.angle_gamma   90.00
#
_symmetry.space_group_name_H-M   'P 1'
#
loop_
_entity.id
_entity.type
_entity.pdbx_description
1 polymer ?
#
loop_
_entity_poly.entity_id
_entity_poly.type
_entity_poly.pdbx_seq_one_letter_code
_entity_poly.pdbx_strand_id
1 'polypeptide(L)'
;MIELGPPSPDPLPTVSISAPAPPSLLARFLQSHLPHSFNAADLVQFLGRRLRHHPSFAPYDLNVFLWAAASSDSFRHDHSTYEYMARSLAASSRLESLQHLLKFILTHPCPCSASASVGGSIFSCFRLPSIYQAAIAAFARAGRLDYASQALADARRSIDGRPDAALYNLLINAFVRRGDHPSAIEWYQAMLKDRVKPNTHTFNILINGACRNSDFHSAVNWFREMKGRKLEPNVVSFNTLVRGFFREKRFKEGIGAAREMLDLGFQPSAATCEILIHGLCRDGRNHEACEILTDFMAKGVVPEDFDCLVLIEMLCKEGKEVKALDILRLFWERGKAVGVVTCTTLVEGLKNSGKLDEAFGVMQVMVQKGIIPDSIAFNCLLEDLCSCGRTAQADKLRVSATGQGFHPNGVTFSILVQGFAREGRMKEGERVVDEMLDAGFISNIGTYNRLMKDLQCGKMN
;
A
#
# COMPACT_ATOMS: atom_id res chain seq x y z
N MET A 1 21.29 12.23 -28.12
CA MET A 1 20.67 11.10 -28.84
C MET A 1 19.21 11.08 -28.44
N ILE A 2 18.34 11.24 -29.43
CA ILE A 2 16.89 11.39 -29.29
C ILE A 2 16.31 9.98 -29.05
N GLU A 3 15.76 9.73 -27.87
CA GLU A 3 14.99 8.51 -27.61
C GLU A 3 13.62 8.63 -28.29
N LEU A 4 13.46 7.90 -29.39
CA LEU A 4 12.20 7.68 -30.08
C LEU A 4 11.27 6.87 -29.16
N GLY A 5 10.12 7.46 -28.80
CA GLY A 5 9.05 6.76 -28.10
C GLY A 5 8.50 5.58 -28.93
N PRO A 6 7.76 4.66 -28.29
CA PRO A 6 7.22 3.49 -28.98
C PRO A 6 6.25 3.91 -30.10
N PRO A 7 6.18 3.16 -31.21
CA PRO A 7 5.36 3.52 -32.35
C PRO A 7 3.87 3.50 -31.97
N SER A 8 3.11 4.45 -32.52
CA SER A 8 1.65 4.46 -32.46
C SER A 8 1.10 3.13 -32.98
N PRO A 9 0.07 2.54 -32.34
CA PRO A 9 -0.57 1.35 -32.88
C PRO A 9 -1.20 1.69 -34.24
N ASP A 10 -0.95 0.86 -35.24
CA ASP A 10 -1.53 0.98 -36.57
C ASP A 10 -3.06 1.10 -36.49
N PRO A 11 -3.70 1.94 -37.33
CA PRO A 11 -5.15 2.01 -37.38
C PRO A 11 -5.70 0.63 -37.78
N LEU A 12 -6.61 0.09 -36.96
CA LEU A 12 -7.31 -1.16 -37.27
C LEU A 12 -7.99 -1.03 -38.65
N PRO A 13 -7.97 -2.09 -39.48
CA PRO A 13 -8.60 -2.07 -40.79
C PRO A 13 -10.11 -1.80 -40.66
N THR A 14 -10.59 -0.86 -41.46
CA THR A 14 -11.99 -0.45 -41.54
C THR A 14 -12.83 -1.57 -42.13
N VAL A 15 -13.27 -2.53 -41.30
CA VAL A 15 -14.30 -3.49 -41.71
C VAL A 15 -15.64 -2.76 -41.64
N SER A 16 -16.04 -2.18 -42.77
CA SER A 16 -17.40 -1.66 -42.96
C SER A 16 -18.39 -2.81 -42.78
N ILE A 17 -19.23 -2.72 -41.75
CA ILE A 17 -20.42 -3.55 -41.56
C ILE A 17 -21.64 -2.85 -42.18
N SER A 18 -21.44 -2.15 -43.30
CA SER A 18 -22.56 -1.72 -44.14
C SER A 18 -22.95 -2.89 -45.03
N ALA A 19 -24.16 -3.41 -44.87
CA ALA A 19 -24.79 -4.15 -45.97
C ALA A 19 -24.93 -3.17 -47.17
N PRO A 20 -24.69 -3.57 -48.43
CA PRO A 20 -24.61 -4.94 -48.97
C PRO A 20 -23.30 -5.22 -49.74
N ALA A 21 -22.46 -6.12 -49.21
CA ALA A 21 -21.35 -6.80 -49.91
C ALA A 21 -21.07 -8.13 -49.15
N PRO A 22 -20.35 -9.12 -49.71
CA PRO A 22 -20.44 -10.53 -49.25
C PRO A 22 -20.12 -10.65 -47.76
N PRO A 23 -20.81 -11.55 -47.01
CA PRO A 23 -20.77 -11.53 -45.56
C PRO A 23 -19.33 -11.76 -45.11
N SER A 24 -18.76 -10.75 -44.47
CA SER A 24 -17.50 -10.89 -43.75
C SER A 24 -17.58 -12.13 -42.85
N LEU A 25 -16.46 -12.82 -42.61
CA LEU A 25 -16.42 -14.00 -41.71
C LEU A 25 -17.11 -13.71 -40.36
N LEU A 26 -17.06 -12.45 -39.92
CA LEU A 26 -17.79 -11.93 -38.77
C LEU A 26 -19.32 -12.01 -38.94
N ALA A 27 -19.89 -11.61 -40.08
CA ALA A 27 -21.34 -11.69 -40.33
C ALA A 27 -21.86 -13.14 -40.30
N ARG A 28 -21.11 -14.10 -40.87
CA ARG A 28 -21.45 -15.54 -40.75
C ARG A 28 -21.36 -16.03 -39.29
N PHE A 29 -20.33 -15.60 -38.57
CA PHE A 29 -20.15 -15.93 -37.15
C PHE A 29 -21.27 -15.38 -36.27
N LEU A 30 -21.77 -14.17 -36.56
CA LEU A 30 -22.91 -13.59 -35.87
C LEU A 30 -24.20 -14.36 -36.15
N GLN A 31 -24.48 -14.69 -37.42
CA GLN A 31 -25.66 -15.46 -37.82
C GLN A 31 -25.69 -16.89 -37.25
N SER A 32 -24.54 -17.52 -37.00
CA SER A 32 -24.47 -18.86 -36.42
C SER A 32 -24.65 -18.90 -34.91
N HIS A 33 -24.57 -17.76 -34.22
CA HIS A 33 -24.51 -17.71 -32.76
C HIS A 33 -25.52 -16.78 -32.10
N LEU A 34 -26.11 -15.83 -32.83
CA LEU A 34 -27.23 -15.02 -32.37
C LEU A 34 -28.52 -15.45 -33.08
N PRO A 35 -29.65 -15.62 -32.36
CA PRO A 35 -30.93 -15.93 -32.99
C PRO A 35 -31.44 -14.78 -33.86
N HIS A 36 -32.35 -15.06 -34.80
CA HIS A 36 -32.92 -14.07 -35.71
C HIS A 36 -33.62 -12.89 -35.00
N SER A 37 -34.15 -13.14 -33.80
CA SER A 37 -34.62 -12.13 -32.86
C SER A 37 -33.92 -12.36 -31.52
N PHE A 38 -33.19 -11.36 -31.02
CA PHE A 38 -32.47 -11.44 -29.74
C PHE A 38 -32.75 -10.20 -28.90
N ASN A 39 -32.66 -10.33 -27.59
CA ASN A 39 -32.79 -9.22 -26.64
C ASN A 39 -31.42 -8.75 -26.14
N ALA A 40 -31.42 -7.70 -25.30
CA ALA A 40 -30.20 -7.12 -24.74
C ALA A 40 -29.37 -8.12 -23.91
N ALA A 41 -30.02 -9.03 -23.17
CA ALA A 41 -29.34 -10.05 -22.36
C ALA A 41 -28.65 -11.11 -23.23
N ASP A 42 -29.29 -11.54 -24.31
CA ASP A 42 -28.72 -12.48 -25.29
C ASP A 42 -27.43 -11.90 -25.90
N LEU A 43 -27.46 -10.60 -26.24
CA LEU A 43 -26.29 -9.90 -26.77
C LEU A 43 -25.16 -9.82 -25.73
N VAL A 44 -25.44 -9.46 -24.48
CA VAL A 44 -24.43 -9.42 -23.40
C VAL A 44 -23.82 -10.81 -23.17
N GLN A 45 -24.64 -11.87 -23.18
CA GLN A 45 -24.15 -13.24 -23.02
C GLN A 45 -23.24 -13.66 -24.18
N PHE A 46 -23.62 -13.33 -25.42
CA PHE A 46 -22.80 -13.58 -26.60
C PHE A 46 -21.46 -12.84 -26.52
N LEU A 47 -21.50 -11.53 -26.23
CA LEU A 47 -20.30 -10.70 -26.10
C LEU A 47 -19.38 -11.23 -25.00
N GLY A 48 -19.93 -11.57 -23.83
CA GLY A 48 -19.19 -12.01 -22.64
C GLY A 48 -18.60 -13.40 -22.73
N ARG A 49 -19.34 -14.38 -23.26
CA ARG A 49 -18.92 -15.79 -23.24
C ARG A 49 -18.24 -16.25 -24.52
N ARG A 50 -18.64 -15.69 -25.67
CA ARG A 50 -18.17 -16.18 -26.98
C ARG A 50 -17.23 -15.19 -27.65
N LEU A 51 -17.64 -13.93 -27.78
CA LEU A 51 -16.83 -12.95 -28.53
C LEU A 51 -15.56 -12.54 -27.78
N ARG A 52 -15.65 -12.32 -26.47
CA ARG A 52 -14.52 -11.87 -25.62
C ARG A 52 -13.28 -12.78 -25.71
N HIS A 53 -13.49 -14.08 -25.85
CA HIS A 53 -12.41 -15.08 -25.90
C HIS A 53 -12.02 -15.46 -27.34
N HIS A 54 -12.66 -14.88 -28.36
CA HIS A 54 -12.40 -15.24 -29.74
C HIS A 54 -11.11 -14.55 -30.26
N PRO A 55 -10.11 -15.31 -30.74
CA PRO A 55 -8.78 -14.78 -31.06
C PRO A 55 -8.80 -13.70 -32.15
N SER A 56 -9.71 -13.80 -33.12
CA SER A 56 -9.77 -12.88 -34.27
C SER A 56 -10.86 -11.81 -34.17
N PHE A 57 -11.87 -12.02 -33.31
CA PHE A 57 -13.09 -11.21 -33.32
C PHE A 57 -13.32 -10.41 -32.03
N ALA A 58 -12.59 -10.72 -30.95
CA ALA A 58 -12.66 -9.96 -29.70
C ALA A 58 -12.48 -8.43 -29.88
N PRO A 59 -11.59 -7.91 -30.75
CA PRO A 59 -11.44 -6.47 -30.96
C PRO A 59 -12.64 -5.78 -31.62
N TYR A 60 -13.55 -6.54 -32.23
CA TYR A 60 -14.71 -6.02 -32.96
C TYR A 60 -15.98 -5.96 -32.11
N ASP A 61 -15.90 -6.14 -30.79
CA ASP A 61 -17.05 -6.09 -29.87
C ASP A 61 -17.89 -4.80 -29.97
N LEU A 62 -17.27 -3.62 -30.12
CA LEU A 62 -17.99 -2.37 -30.37
C LEU A 62 -18.67 -2.36 -31.75
N ASN A 63 -18.04 -2.93 -32.78
CA ASN A 63 -18.66 -3.01 -34.10
C ASN A 63 -19.86 -3.96 -34.11
N VAL A 64 -19.77 -5.08 -33.38
CA VAL A 64 -20.90 -6.00 -33.15
C VAL A 64 -22.01 -5.32 -32.36
N PHE A 65 -21.64 -4.53 -31.35
CA PHE A 65 -22.60 -3.72 -30.59
C PHE A 65 -23.34 -2.72 -31.49
N LEU A 66 -22.63 -1.92 -32.29
CA LEU A 66 -23.24 -0.96 -33.20
C LEU A 66 -24.07 -1.66 -34.30
N TRP A 67 -23.61 -2.81 -34.79
CA TRP A 67 -24.35 -3.64 -35.74
C TRP A 67 -25.66 -4.15 -35.14
N ALA A 68 -25.71 -4.53 -33.86
CA ALA A 68 -26.93 -4.98 -33.22
C ALA A 68 -28.03 -3.90 -33.26
N ALA A 69 -27.67 -2.62 -33.08
CA ALA A 69 -28.60 -1.51 -33.23
C ALA A 69 -29.06 -1.28 -34.68
N ALA A 70 -28.21 -1.55 -35.66
CA ALA A 70 -28.50 -1.32 -37.08
C ALA A 70 -29.19 -2.49 -37.79
N SER A 71 -29.14 -3.70 -37.21
CA SER A 71 -29.58 -4.94 -37.86
C SER A 71 -31.06 -5.27 -37.64
N SER A 72 -31.71 -4.69 -36.63
CA SER A 72 -33.13 -4.87 -36.37
C SER A 72 -33.76 -3.59 -35.85
N ASP A 73 -34.79 -3.09 -36.54
CA ASP A 73 -35.57 -1.90 -36.11
C ASP A 73 -36.25 -2.10 -34.75
N SER A 74 -36.42 -3.36 -34.32
CA SER A 74 -37.05 -3.71 -33.04
C SER A 74 -36.07 -3.74 -31.87
N PHE A 75 -34.76 -3.87 -32.14
CA PHE A 75 -33.76 -4.01 -31.08
C PHE A 75 -33.35 -2.65 -30.54
N ARG A 76 -33.31 -2.52 -29.21
CA ARG A 76 -32.78 -1.34 -28.53
C ARG A 76 -31.82 -1.77 -27.44
N HIS A 77 -30.66 -1.11 -27.40
CA HIS A 77 -29.71 -1.27 -26.31
C HIS A 77 -30.32 -0.77 -25.00
N ASP A 78 -30.11 -1.54 -23.94
CA ASP A 78 -30.45 -1.15 -22.58
C ASP A 78 -29.20 -0.87 -21.75
N HIS A 79 -29.42 -0.50 -20.49
CA HIS A 79 -28.35 -0.23 -19.54
C HIS A 79 -27.38 -1.41 -19.34
N SER A 80 -27.84 -2.66 -19.47
CA SER A 80 -26.98 -3.83 -19.29
C SER A 80 -25.96 -3.94 -20.43
N THR A 81 -26.39 -3.68 -21.67
CA THR A 81 -25.52 -3.68 -22.84
C THR A 81 -24.52 -2.52 -22.82
N TYR A 82 -24.96 -1.31 -22.45
CA TYR A 82 -24.08 -0.15 -22.31
C TYR A 82 -23.04 -0.36 -21.22
N GLU A 83 -23.43 -0.89 -20.06
CA GLU A 83 -22.54 -1.10 -18.94
C GLU A 83 -21.54 -2.23 -19.20
N TYR A 84 -21.95 -3.31 -19.88
CA TYR A 84 -21.02 -4.33 -20.34
C TYR A 84 -19.97 -3.73 -21.29
N MET A 85 -20.42 -3.00 -22.31
CA MET A 85 -19.52 -2.44 -23.32
C MET A 85 -18.58 -1.39 -22.73
N ALA A 86 -19.08 -0.50 -21.87
CA ALA A 86 -18.25 0.50 -21.20
C ALA A 86 -17.17 -0.15 -20.32
N ARG A 87 -17.51 -1.20 -19.55
CA ARG A 87 -16.52 -1.95 -18.76
C ARG A 87 -15.51 -2.69 -19.65
N SER A 88 -15.96 -3.35 -20.71
CA SER A 88 -15.08 -4.06 -21.66
C SER A 88 -14.06 -3.11 -22.28
N LEU A 89 -14.54 -1.99 -22.84
CA LEU A 89 -13.70 -0.98 -23.47
C LEU A 89 -12.74 -0.33 -22.45
N ALA A 90 -13.23 0.01 -21.25
CA ALA A 90 -12.41 0.53 -20.17
C ALA A 90 -11.31 -0.45 -19.70
N ALA A 91 -11.61 -1.75 -19.63
CA ALA A 91 -10.65 -2.78 -19.24
C ALA A 91 -9.59 -3.04 -20.31
N SER A 92 -9.98 -2.96 -21.59
CA SER A 92 -9.09 -3.07 -22.75
C SER A 92 -8.34 -1.78 -23.11
N SER A 93 -8.55 -0.68 -22.35
CA SER A 93 -7.97 0.65 -22.63
C SER A 93 -8.26 1.20 -24.04
N ARG A 94 -9.39 0.80 -24.66
CA ARG A 94 -9.82 1.32 -25.98
C ARG A 94 -10.60 2.62 -25.83
N LEU A 95 -9.87 3.71 -25.61
CA LEU A 95 -10.43 5.00 -25.17
C LEU A 95 -11.28 5.70 -26.22
N GLU A 96 -10.89 5.68 -27.50
CA GLU A 96 -11.67 6.31 -28.58
C GLU A 96 -13.01 5.59 -28.79
N SER A 97 -12.98 4.26 -28.80
CA SER A 97 -14.17 3.41 -28.83
C SER A 97 -15.09 3.70 -27.63
N LEU A 98 -14.52 3.89 -26.44
CA LEU A 98 -15.28 4.25 -25.25
C LEU A 98 -15.92 5.63 -25.36
N GLN A 99 -15.22 6.61 -25.93
CA GLN A 99 -15.78 7.94 -26.20
C GLN A 99 -16.91 7.86 -27.25
N HIS A 100 -16.74 7.03 -28.29
CA HIS A 100 -17.77 6.77 -29.28
C HIS A 100 -19.03 6.16 -28.64
N LEU A 101 -18.86 5.20 -27.73
CA LEU A 101 -19.96 4.63 -26.96
C LEU A 101 -20.70 5.70 -26.15
N LEU A 102 -20.00 6.59 -25.44
CA LEU A 102 -20.66 7.66 -24.68
C LEU A 102 -21.47 8.60 -25.56
N LYS A 103 -20.95 8.99 -26.74
CA LYS A 103 -21.70 9.77 -27.72
C LYS A 103 -22.93 9.01 -28.25
N PHE A 104 -22.80 7.70 -28.47
CA PHE A 104 -23.91 6.85 -28.89
C PHE A 104 -25.01 6.77 -27.83
N ILE A 105 -24.66 6.68 -26.54
CA ILE A 105 -25.63 6.67 -25.44
C ILE A 105 -26.43 7.98 -25.39
N LEU A 106 -25.82 9.13 -25.71
CA LEU A 106 -26.52 10.42 -25.75
C LEU A 106 -27.57 10.48 -26.85
N THR A 107 -27.31 9.86 -28.01
CA THR A 107 -28.24 9.87 -29.16
C THR A 107 -29.26 8.74 -29.10
N HIS A 108 -29.00 7.69 -28.32
CA HIS A 108 -29.89 6.55 -28.12
C HIS A 108 -30.11 6.32 -26.61
N PRO A 109 -31.05 7.05 -25.97
CA PRO A 109 -31.34 6.87 -24.56
C PRO A 109 -31.83 5.46 -24.23
N CYS A 110 -31.51 4.97 -23.03
CA CYS A 110 -31.98 3.66 -22.55
C CYS A 110 -33.51 3.60 -22.56
N PRO A 111 -34.12 2.50 -23.06
CA PRO A 111 -35.58 2.30 -23.02
C PRO A 111 -36.18 2.41 -21.61
N CYS A 112 -35.38 2.13 -20.58
CA CYS A 112 -35.75 2.26 -19.18
C CYS A 112 -36.09 3.69 -18.73
N SER A 113 -35.71 4.73 -19.48
CA SER A 113 -36.11 6.11 -19.21
C SER A 113 -37.55 6.43 -19.63
N ALA A 114 -38.19 5.56 -20.42
CA ALA A 114 -39.57 5.74 -20.88
C ALA A 114 -40.59 4.89 -20.09
N SER A 115 -40.13 3.88 -19.35
CA SER A 115 -40.99 2.96 -18.59
C SER A 115 -41.17 3.46 -17.15
N ALA A 116 -42.30 4.13 -16.85
CA ALA A 116 -42.64 4.65 -15.53
C ALA A 116 -43.06 3.58 -14.49
N SER A 117 -42.46 2.39 -14.51
CA SER A 117 -42.77 1.32 -13.56
C SER A 117 -41.55 1.01 -12.70
N VAL A 118 -41.69 1.35 -11.41
CA VAL A 118 -40.76 1.12 -10.28
C VAL A 118 -39.82 2.29 -9.96
N GLY A 119 -40.38 3.33 -9.35
CA GLY A 119 -39.79 3.94 -8.14
C GLY A 119 -38.47 4.72 -8.24
N GLY A 120 -38.05 5.25 -9.39
CA GLY A 120 -36.88 6.14 -9.46
C GLY A 120 -36.76 6.90 -10.79
N SER A 121 -37.08 8.20 -10.74
CA SER A 121 -37.03 9.25 -11.80
C SER A 121 -37.68 8.95 -13.17
N ILE A 122 -38.37 9.95 -13.72
CA ILE A 122 -39.27 9.82 -14.88
C ILE A 122 -38.52 9.95 -16.24
N PHE A 123 -37.21 10.29 -16.26
CA PHE A 123 -36.55 10.70 -17.52
C PHE A 123 -35.13 10.13 -17.79
N SER A 124 -34.48 9.38 -16.89
CA SER A 124 -33.11 8.87 -17.13
C SER A 124 -32.83 7.53 -16.43
N CYS A 125 -31.90 6.77 -17.00
CA CYS A 125 -31.51 5.46 -16.49
C CYS A 125 -30.69 5.55 -15.20
N PHE A 126 -31.10 4.85 -14.13
CA PHE A 126 -30.38 4.82 -12.85
C PHE A 126 -28.94 4.26 -12.94
N ARG A 127 -28.61 3.48 -13.97
CA ARG A 127 -27.28 2.89 -14.18
C ARG A 127 -26.35 3.76 -15.00
N LEU A 128 -26.85 4.85 -15.56
CA LEU A 128 -26.04 5.76 -16.36
C LEU A 128 -24.88 6.41 -15.56
N PRO A 129 -25.05 6.80 -14.27
CA PRO A 129 -23.94 7.27 -13.45
C PRO A 129 -22.78 6.27 -13.32
N SER A 130 -23.07 4.96 -13.16
CA SER A 130 -22.01 3.95 -13.02
C SER A 130 -21.22 3.75 -14.31
N ILE A 131 -21.89 3.87 -15.46
CA ILE A 131 -21.27 3.83 -16.79
C ILE A 131 -20.30 5.01 -16.95
N TYR A 132 -20.76 6.24 -16.67
CA TYR A 132 -19.90 7.43 -16.72
C TYR A 132 -18.76 7.36 -15.71
N GLN A 133 -19.00 6.84 -14.51
CA GLN A 133 -17.96 6.65 -13.49
C GLN A 133 -16.85 5.72 -14.00
N ALA A 134 -17.21 4.57 -14.59
CA ALA A 134 -16.24 3.63 -15.16
C ALA A 134 -15.45 4.26 -16.30
N ALA A 135 -16.12 5.02 -17.18
CA ALA A 135 -15.48 5.67 -18.31
C ALA A 135 -14.53 6.80 -17.90
N ILE A 136 -14.98 7.72 -17.02
CA ILE A 136 -14.15 8.80 -16.48
C ILE A 136 -12.95 8.22 -15.74
N ALA A 137 -13.13 7.17 -14.94
CA ALA A 137 -12.02 6.51 -14.26
C ALA A 137 -11.00 5.90 -15.24
N ALA A 138 -11.45 5.34 -16.37
CA ALA A 138 -10.57 4.81 -17.41
C ALA A 138 -9.80 5.92 -18.13
N PHE A 139 -10.47 6.99 -18.54
CA PHE A 139 -9.83 8.17 -19.15
C PHE A 139 -8.83 8.83 -18.21
N ALA A 140 -9.20 8.99 -16.93
CA ALA A 140 -8.34 9.54 -15.89
C ALA A 140 -7.07 8.69 -15.68
N ARG A 141 -7.21 7.36 -15.61
CA ARG A 141 -6.07 6.43 -15.51
C ARG A 141 -5.14 6.53 -16.72
N ALA A 142 -5.69 6.68 -17.92
CA ALA A 142 -4.91 6.84 -19.14
C ALA A 142 -4.33 8.26 -19.33
N GLY A 143 -4.78 9.25 -18.55
CA GLY A 143 -4.35 10.65 -18.70
C GLY A 143 -5.06 11.44 -19.79
N ARG A 144 -6.12 10.89 -20.39
CA ARG A 144 -6.95 11.60 -21.38
C ARG A 144 -7.96 12.50 -20.66
N LEU A 145 -7.46 13.59 -20.07
CA LEU A 145 -8.26 14.51 -19.27
C LEU A 145 -9.29 15.28 -20.11
N ASP A 146 -9.02 15.46 -21.40
CA ASP A 146 -9.94 15.95 -22.42
C ASP A 146 -11.19 15.07 -22.52
N TYR A 147 -10.99 13.75 -22.68
CA TYR A 147 -12.11 12.79 -22.76
C TYR A 147 -12.83 12.63 -21.43
N ALA A 148 -12.11 12.66 -20.32
CA ALA A 148 -12.70 12.62 -18.98
C ALA A 148 -13.59 13.84 -18.71
N SER A 149 -13.13 15.04 -19.10
CA SER A 149 -13.88 16.30 -18.98
C SER A 149 -15.13 16.30 -19.84
N GLN A 150 -15.01 15.84 -21.10
CA GLN A 150 -16.15 15.71 -21.99
C GLN A 150 -17.16 14.68 -21.46
N ALA A 151 -16.70 13.53 -20.96
CA ALA A 151 -17.57 12.50 -20.39
C ALA A 151 -18.37 13.02 -19.18
N LEU A 152 -17.78 13.88 -18.34
CA LEU A 152 -18.51 14.52 -17.25
C LEU A 152 -19.52 15.56 -17.76
N ALA A 153 -19.17 16.32 -18.80
CA ALA A 153 -20.11 17.24 -19.45
C ALA A 153 -21.30 16.51 -20.08
N ASP A 154 -21.04 15.35 -20.69
CA ASP A 154 -22.06 14.47 -21.27
C ASP A 154 -22.93 13.85 -20.17
N ALA A 155 -22.33 13.44 -19.04
CA ALA A 155 -23.05 12.95 -17.86
C ALA A 155 -24.03 14.01 -17.32
N ARG A 156 -23.62 15.28 -17.25
CA ARG A 156 -24.49 16.40 -16.80
C ARG A 156 -25.71 16.62 -17.71
N ARG A 157 -25.60 16.28 -19.00
CA ARG A 157 -26.69 16.45 -19.97
C ARG A 157 -27.67 15.27 -19.95
N SER A 158 -27.22 14.10 -19.53
CA SER A 158 -27.94 12.82 -19.70
C SER A 158 -28.48 12.21 -18.41
N ILE A 159 -27.91 12.57 -17.26
CA ILE A 159 -28.40 12.15 -15.94
C ILE A 159 -29.42 13.18 -15.45
N ASP A 160 -30.60 12.73 -15.01
CA ASP A 160 -31.54 13.62 -14.34
C ASP A 160 -31.02 14.02 -12.96
N GLY A 161 -30.97 15.32 -12.72
CA GLY A 161 -30.55 15.86 -11.44
C GLY A 161 -29.05 16.12 -11.39
N ARG A 162 -28.50 16.07 -10.17
CA ARG A 162 -27.13 16.49 -9.91
C ARG A 162 -26.20 15.28 -10.04
N PRO A 163 -25.11 15.37 -10.82
CA PRO A 163 -24.14 14.28 -10.85
C PRO A 163 -23.51 14.08 -9.46
N ASP A 164 -23.19 12.83 -9.13
CA ASP A 164 -22.59 12.52 -7.84
C ASP A 164 -21.22 13.18 -7.67
N ALA A 165 -20.90 13.54 -6.41
CA ALA A 165 -19.60 14.07 -6.04
C ALA A 165 -18.44 13.15 -6.45
N ALA A 166 -18.69 11.83 -6.54
CA ALA A 166 -17.71 10.85 -6.99
C ALA A 166 -17.18 11.13 -8.42
N LEU A 167 -18.04 11.58 -9.34
CA LEU A 167 -17.64 11.86 -10.72
C LEU A 167 -16.69 13.07 -10.81
N TYR A 168 -16.99 14.13 -10.05
CA TYR A 168 -16.11 15.29 -9.92
C TYR A 168 -14.79 14.91 -9.26
N ASN A 169 -14.84 14.15 -8.16
CA ASN A 169 -13.65 13.72 -7.43
C ASN A 169 -12.69 12.90 -8.30
N LEU A 170 -13.20 12.05 -9.20
CA LEU A 170 -12.37 11.34 -10.17
C LEU A 170 -11.58 12.31 -11.06
N LEU A 171 -12.25 13.34 -11.57
CA LEU A 171 -11.65 14.32 -12.48
C LEU A 171 -10.67 15.25 -11.75
N ILE A 172 -11.08 15.83 -10.61
CA ILE A 172 -10.24 16.68 -9.75
C ILE A 172 -8.96 15.92 -9.37
N ASN A 173 -9.08 14.65 -8.95
CA ASN A 173 -7.92 13.82 -8.59
C ASN A 173 -7.02 13.53 -9.81
N ALA A 174 -7.60 13.35 -11.00
CA ALA A 174 -6.84 13.13 -12.23
C ALA A 174 -5.98 14.35 -12.59
N PHE A 175 -6.56 15.56 -12.54
CA PHE A 175 -5.84 16.82 -12.74
C PHE A 175 -4.76 17.04 -11.68
N VAL A 176 -5.08 16.84 -10.39
CA VAL A 176 -4.11 16.91 -9.28
C VAL A 176 -2.94 15.95 -9.49
N ARG A 177 -3.19 14.71 -9.95
CA ARG A 177 -2.12 13.72 -10.17
C ARG A 177 -1.16 14.12 -11.28
N ARG A 178 -1.66 14.88 -12.27
CA ARG A 178 -0.90 15.39 -13.42
C ARG A 178 -0.21 16.74 -13.14
N GLY A 179 -0.48 17.36 -11.99
CA GLY A 179 0.12 18.63 -11.59
C GLY A 179 -0.64 19.87 -12.11
N ASP A 180 -1.77 19.69 -12.79
CA ASP A 180 -2.61 20.80 -13.25
C ASP A 180 -3.60 21.18 -12.13
N HIS A 181 -3.08 21.91 -11.16
CA HIS A 181 -3.82 22.39 -10.00
C HIS A 181 -4.89 23.45 -10.35
N PRO A 182 -4.65 24.42 -11.26
CA PRO A 182 -5.67 25.39 -11.67
C PRO A 182 -6.95 24.72 -12.20
N SER A 183 -6.82 23.78 -13.14
CA SER A 183 -7.99 23.05 -13.67
C SER A 183 -8.71 22.24 -12.60
N ALA A 184 -7.99 21.66 -11.63
CA ALA A 184 -8.61 20.97 -10.51
C ALA A 184 -9.50 21.91 -9.65
N ILE A 185 -9.06 23.16 -9.45
CA ILE A 185 -9.83 24.18 -8.74
C ILE A 185 -11.04 24.63 -9.57
N GLU A 186 -10.90 24.78 -10.89
CA GLU A 186 -12.02 25.08 -11.78
C GLU A 186 -13.11 24.00 -11.71
N TRP A 187 -12.73 22.71 -11.69
CA TRP A 187 -13.68 21.61 -11.53
C TRP A 187 -14.34 21.57 -10.14
N TYR A 188 -13.63 21.98 -9.09
CA TYR A 188 -14.23 22.20 -7.78
C TYR A 188 -15.25 23.35 -7.80
N GLN A 189 -14.94 24.47 -8.45
CA GLN A 189 -15.88 25.58 -8.61
C GLN A 189 -17.10 25.17 -9.45
N ALA A 190 -16.89 24.39 -10.51
CA ALA A 190 -17.97 23.83 -11.31
C ALA A 190 -18.87 22.91 -10.48
N MET A 191 -18.29 22.07 -9.61
CA MET A 191 -19.04 21.23 -8.66
C MET A 191 -19.98 22.07 -7.78
N LEU A 192 -19.49 23.19 -7.24
CA LEU A 192 -20.27 24.12 -6.44
C LEU A 192 -21.36 24.81 -7.26
N LYS A 193 -21.05 25.26 -8.48
CA LYS A 193 -22.01 25.90 -9.41
C LYS A 193 -23.17 24.97 -9.76
N ASP A 194 -22.87 23.69 -9.96
CA ASP A 194 -23.86 22.64 -10.21
C ASP A 194 -24.60 22.21 -8.93
N ARG A 195 -24.33 22.87 -7.80
CA ARG A 195 -24.92 22.64 -6.47
C ARG A 195 -24.67 21.20 -5.96
N VAL A 196 -23.60 20.57 -6.42
CA VAL A 196 -23.12 19.28 -5.89
C VAL A 196 -22.32 19.57 -4.63
N LYS A 197 -22.68 18.95 -3.50
CA LYS A 197 -22.01 19.20 -2.22
C LYS A 197 -20.65 18.47 -2.18
N PRO A 198 -19.53 19.17 -1.96
CA PRO A 198 -18.25 18.54 -1.69
C PRO A 198 -18.32 17.66 -0.45
N ASN A 199 -17.53 16.59 -0.43
CA ASN A 199 -17.38 15.70 0.71
C ASN A 199 -15.92 15.67 1.21
N THR A 200 -15.66 14.94 2.29
CA THR A 200 -14.31 14.78 2.86
C THR A 200 -13.30 14.30 1.83
N HIS A 201 -13.70 13.42 0.90
CA HIS A 201 -12.80 12.95 -0.15
C HIS A 201 -12.40 14.07 -1.14
N THR A 202 -13.33 14.96 -1.50
CA THR A 202 -13.05 16.14 -2.34
C THR A 202 -11.95 17.01 -1.72
N PHE A 203 -12.08 17.35 -0.44
CA PHE A 203 -11.08 18.18 0.25
C PHE A 203 -9.74 17.45 0.42
N ASN A 204 -9.75 16.15 0.72
CA ASN A 204 -8.50 15.37 0.79
C ASN A 204 -7.74 15.38 -0.55
N ILE A 205 -8.45 15.33 -1.68
CA ILE A 205 -7.84 15.46 -3.02
C ILE A 205 -7.22 16.84 -3.21
N LEU A 206 -7.96 17.91 -2.88
CA LEU A 206 -7.50 19.29 -3.03
C LEU A 206 -6.31 19.63 -2.12
N ILE A 207 -6.36 19.19 -0.86
CA ILE A 207 -5.26 19.31 0.10
C ILE A 207 -4.03 18.58 -0.42
N ASN A 208 -4.18 17.33 -0.85
CA ASN A 208 -3.07 16.57 -1.46
C ASN A 208 -2.49 17.29 -2.68
N GLY A 209 -3.35 17.87 -3.53
CA GLY A 209 -2.93 18.66 -4.67
C GLY A 209 -2.13 19.89 -4.27
N ALA A 210 -2.64 20.68 -3.33
CA ALA A 210 -1.96 21.86 -2.81
C ALA A 210 -0.60 21.51 -2.19
N CYS A 211 -0.53 20.44 -1.39
CA CYS A 211 0.73 19.93 -0.85
C CYS A 211 1.71 19.47 -1.93
N ARG A 212 1.24 18.87 -3.03
CA ARG A 212 2.09 18.46 -4.17
C ARG A 212 2.63 19.64 -4.98
N ASN A 213 1.94 20.77 -4.94
CA ASN A 213 2.36 22.03 -5.58
C ASN A 213 3.18 22.93 -4.64
N SER A 214 3.54 22.44 -3.45
CA SER A 214 4.17 23.22 -2.37
C SER A 214 3.36 24.47 -1.94
N ASP A 215 2.07 24.54 -2.30
CA ASP A 215 1.16 25.63 -1.91
C ASP A 215 0.43 25.26 -0.61
N PHE A 216 1.17 25.35 0.48
CA PHE A 216 0.67 25.04 1.81
C PHE A 216 -0.36 26.03 2.35
N HIS A 217 -0.32 27.28 1.87
CA HIS A 217 -1.32 28.26 2.26
C HIS A 217 -2.70 27.80 1.76
N SER A 218 -2.78 27.37 0.50
CA SER A 218 -3.98 26.75 -0.04
C SER A 218 -4.33 25.44 0.68
N ALA A 219 -3.36 24.58 1.00
CA ALA A 219 -3.63 23.34 1.73
C ALA A 219 -4.31 23.58 3.10
N VAL A 220 -3.81 24.54 3.88
CA VAL A 220 -4.40 24.94 5.16
C VAL A 220 -5.77 25.59 4.97
N ASN A 221 -5.94 26.41 3.92
CA ASN A 221 -7.23 27.02 3.62
C ASN A 221 -8.28 25.99 3.21
N TRP A 222 -7.93 24.98 2.41
CA TRP A 222 -8.81 23.87 2.09
C TRP A 222 -9.22 23.07 3.32
N PHE A 223 -8.28 22.82 4.23
CA PHE A 223 -8.57 22.16 5.50
C PHE A 223 -9.49 23.00 6.40
N ARG A 224 -9.28 24.32 6.46
CA ARG A 224 -10.15 25.24 7.20
C ARG A 224 -11.54 25.33 6.57
N GLU A 225 -11.63 25.36 5.24
CA GLU A 225 -12.92 25.37 4.52
C GLU A 225 -13.69 24.07 4.76
N MET A 226 -13.02 22.92 4.75
CA MET A 226 -13.61 21.63 5.11
C MET A 226 -14.26 21.69 6.49
N LYS A 227 -13.54 22.19 7.50
CA LYS A 227 -14.07 22.41 8.86
C LYS A 227 -15.24 23.40 8.89
N GLY A 228 -15.12 24.53 8.19
CA GLY A 228 -16.16 25.56 8.10
C GLY A 228 -17.46 25.05 7.48
N ARG A 229 -17.38 24.06 6.59
CA ARG A 229 -18.52 23.35 5.99
C ARG A 229 -19.07 22.23 6.87
N LYS A 230 -18.59 22.08 8.11
CA LYS A 230 -18.95 21.01 9.06
C LYS A 230 -18.70 19.60 8.52
N LEU A 231 -17.73 19.45 7.61
CA LEU A 231 -17.23 18.14 7.22
C LEU A 231 -16.16 17.75 8.21
N GLU A 232 -16.34 16.60 8.87
CA GLU A 232 -15.39 16.11 9.86
C GLU A 232 -14.10 15.64 9.15
N PRO A 233 -12.94 16.23 9.49
CA PRO A 233 -11.65 15.66 9.13
C PRO A 233 -11.55 14.22 9.62
N ASN A 234 -10.82 13.38 8.90
CA ASN A 234 -10.49 12.06 9.38
C ASN A 234 -8.96 11.88 9.42
N VAL A 235 -8.50 10.73 9.92
CA VAL A 235 -7.06 10.40 9.97
C VAL A 235 -6.40 10.53 8.60
N VAL A 236 -7.12 10.23 7.50
CA VAL A 236 -6.59 10.39 6.13
C VAL A 236 -6.39 11.86 5.76
N SER A 237 -7.29 12.76 6.17
CA SER A 237 -7.13 14.22 5.99
C SER A 237 -5.86 14.73 6.67
N PHE A 238 -5.65 14.36 7.94
CA PHE A 238 -4.45 14.75 8.68
C PHE A 238 -3.18 14.14 8.08
N ASN A 239 -3.17 12.83 7.78
CA ASN A 239 -2.02 12.18 7.18
C ASN A 239 -1.63 12.80 5.84
N THR A 240 -2.60 13.27 5.06
CA THR A 240 -2.36 13.98 3.80
C THR A 240 -1.64 15.31 4.05
N LEU A 241 -2.10 16.10 5.03
CA LEU A 241 -1.43 17.36 5.43
C LEU A 241 -0.02 17.12 5.97
N VAL A 242 0.11 16.21 6.94
CA VAL A 242 1.40 15.90 7.59
C VAL A 242 2.41 15.44 6.54
N ARG A 243 2.01 14.51 5.66
CA ARG A 243 2.87 14.03 4.56
C ARG A 243 3.28 15.16 3.62
N GLY A 244 2.35 16.05 3.30
CA GLY A 244 2.63 17.23 2.49
C GLY A 244 3.70 18.12 3.11
N PHE A 245 3.54 18.49 4.37
CA PHE A 245 4.51 19.32 5.08
C PHE A 245 5.89 18.67 5.17
N PHE A 246 5.94 17.37 5.47
CA PHE A 246 7.19 16.62 5.58
C PHE A 246 7.95 16.51 4.27
N ARG A 247 7.25 16.38 3.13
CA ARG A 247 7.88 16.35 1.81
C ARG A 247 8.67 17.62 1.50
N GLU A 248 8.18 18.77 1.95
CA GLU A 248 8.83 20.08 1.73
C GLU A 248 9.63 20.55 2.96
N LYS A 249 9.97 19.62 3.87
CA LYS A 249 10.77 19.88 5.08
C LYS A 249 10.18 20.92 6.04
N ARG A 250 8.86 21.13 6.00
CA ARG A 250 8.11 21.99 6.94
C ARG A 250 7.68 21.21 8.17
N PHE A 251 8.66 20.65 8.87
CA PHE A 251 8.42 19.67 9.93
C PHE A 251 7.62 20.24 11.10
N LYS A 252 7.83 21.50 11.49
CA LYS A 252 7.11 22.14 12.61
C LYS A 252 5.59 22.16 12.37
N GLU A 253 5.19 22.54 11.16
CA GLU A 253 3.79 22.56 10.75
C GLU A 253 3.20 21.15 10.64
N GLY A 254 3.97 20.18 10.13
CA GLY A 254 3.56 18.77 10.11
C GLY A 254 3.34 18.19 11.51
N ILE A 255 4.24 18.49 12.45
CA ILE A 255 4.11 18.08 13.86
C ILE A 255 2.92 18.80 14.51
N GLY A 256 2.73 20.09 14.22
CA GLY A 256 1.57 20.86 14.68
C GLY A 256 0.25 20.24 14.23
N ALA A 257 0.15 19.85 12.96
CA ALA A 257 -1.04 19.16 12.43
C ALA A 257 -1.28 17.80 13.11
N ALA A 258 -0.23 17.05 13.42
CA ALA A 258 -0.34 15.79 14.15
C ALA A 258 -0.76 15.98 15.62
N ARG A 259 -0.36 17.09 16.26
CA ARG A 259 -0.85 17.44 17.60
C ARG A 259 -2.31 17.89 17.58
N GLU A 260 -2.69 18.71 16.60
CA GLU A 260 -4.09 19.12 16.40
C GLU A 260 -5.01 17.91 16.16
N MET A 261 -4.52 16.89 15.46
CA MET A 261 -5.23 15.62 15.30
C MET A 261 -5.55 14.97 16.66
N LEU A 262 -4.60 14.94 17.60
CA LEU A 262 -4.80 14.43 18.95
C LEU A 262 -5.76 15.29 19.77
N ASP A 263 -5.62 16.62 19.69
CA ASP A 263 -6.47 17.56 20.43
C ASP A 263 -7.95 17.44 20.02
N LEU A 264 -8.20 17.05 18.77
CA LEU A 264 -9.54 16.78 18.24
C LEU A 264 -10.02 15.34 18.50
N GLY A 265 -9.24 14.53 19.22
CA GLY A 265 -9.60 13.17 19.61
C GLY A 265 -9.33 12.09 18.55
N PHE A 266 -8.63 12.41 17.46
CA PHE A 266 -8.26 11.43 16.45
C PHE A 266 -6.98 10.70 16.84
N GLN A 267 -7.03 9.37 16.83
CA GLN A 267 -5.87 8.53 17.09
C GLN A 267 -4.95 8.47 15.84
N PRO A 268 -3.61 8.61 16.00
CA PRO A 268 -2.65 8.36 14.93
C PRO A 268 -2.80 6.94 14.40
N SER A 269 -2.58 6.75 13.10
CA SER A 269 -2.40 5.42 12.52
C SER A 269 -0.91 5.08 12.37
N ALA A 270 -0.57 3.83 12.03
CA ALA A 270 0.82 3.45 11.76
C ALA A 270 1.41 4.35 10.67
N ALA A 271 0.66 4.62 9.61
CA ALA A 271 1.05 5.58 8.57
C ALA A 271 1.35 6.99 9.11
N THR A 272 0.63 7.47 10.14
CA THR A 272 0.94 8.76 10.77
C THR A 272 2.31 8.73 11.45
N CYS A 273 2.57 7.69 12.25
CA CYS A 273 3.83 7.51 12.95
C CYS A 273 4.99 7.29 11.96
N GLU A 274 4.80 6.52 10.89
CA GLU A 274 5.77 6.36 9.81
C GLU A 274 6.11 7.71 9.16
N ILE A 275 5.11 8.53 8.80
CA ILE A 275 5.37 9.84 8.18
C ILE A 275 6.21 10.72 9.12
N LEU A 276 5.84 10.78 10.40
CA LEU A 276 6.50 11.64 11.38
C LEU A 276 7.90 11.13 11.74
N ILE A 277 7.98 9.89 12.21
CA ILE A 277 9.22 9.31 12.74
C ILE A 277 10.21 9.04 11.61
N HIS A 278 9.81 8.31 10.56
CA HIS A 278 10.74 8.01 9.45
C HIS A 278 11.11 9.29 8.69
N GLY A 279 10.16 10.21 8.55
CA GLY A 279 10.41 11.49 7.89
C GLY A 279 11.43 12.35 8.63
N LEU A 280 11.37 12.42 9.96
CA LEU A 280 12.39 13.12 10.77
C LEU A 280 13.73 12.39 10.76
N CYS A 281 13.72 11.07 10.87
CA CYS A 281 14.92 10.24 10.81
C CYS A 281 15.69 10.43 9.49
N ARG A 282 14.97 10.49 8.36
CA ARG A 282 15.56 10.69 7.04
C ARG A 282 16.27 12.05 6.89
N ASP A 283 15.83 13.07 7.62
CA ASP A 283 16.45 14.40 7.63
C ASP A 283 17.49 14.55 8.75
N GLY A 284 17.82 13.48 9.47
CA GLY A 284 18.78 13.50 10.59
C GLY A 284 18.23 14.14 11.87
N ARG A 285 16.93 14.42 11.94
CA ARG A 285 16.26 15.06 13.09
C ARG A 285 15.84 14.02 14.13
N ASN A 286 16.75 13.11 14.47
CA ASN A 286 16.46 11.95 15.34
C ASN A 286 16.03 12.34 16.75
N HIS A 287 16.51 13.48 17.27
CA HIS A 287 16.09 13.96 18.59
C HIS A 287 14.59 14.30 18.65
N GLU A 288 14.08 15.00 17.65
CA GLU A 288 12.65 15.36 17.57
C GLU A 288 11.79 14.12 17.30
N ALA A 289 12.31 13.14 16.55
CA ALA A 289 11.65 11.86 16.37
C ALA A 289 11.47 11.14 17.73
N CYS A 290 12.51 11.12 18.58
CA CYS A 290 12.39 10.57 19.94
C CYS A 290 11.35 11.33 20.78
N GLU A 291 11.33 12.67 20.72
CA GLU A 291 10.39 13.48 21.51
C GLU A 291 8.94 13.18 21.13
N ILE A 292 8.63 13.12 19.83
CA ILE A 292 7.28 12.82 19.34
C ILE A 292 6.86 11.41 19.72
N LEU A 293 7.76 10.42 19.51
CA LEU A 293 7.46 9.04 19.86
C LEU A 293 7.19 8.90 21.37
N THR A 294 7.99 9.58 22.20
CA THR A 294 7.80 9.58 23.66
C THR A 294 6.49 10.25 24.05
N ASP A 295 6.13 11.39 23.44
CA ASP A 295 4.83 12.05 23.66
C ASP A 295 3.65 11.14 23.27
N PHE A 296 3.74 10.47 22.13
CA PHE A 296 2.69 9.57 21.66
C PHE A 296 2.57 8.33 22.56
N MET A 297 3.69 7.78 23.01
CA MET A 297 3.72 6.67 23.98
C MET A 297 3.13 7.11 25.33
N ALA A 298 3.47 8.31 25.80
CA ALA A 298 2.96 8.85 27.05
C ALA A 298 1.43 8.93 27.04
N LYS A 299 0.86 9.43 25.93
CA LYS A 299 -0.58 9.56 25.70
C LYS A 299 -1.27 8.24 25.33
N GLY A 300 -0.53 7.15 25.14
CA GLY A 300 -1.08 5.85 24.78
C GLY A 300 -1.71 5.79 23.39
N VAL A 301 -1.26 6.66 22.48
CA VAL A 301 -1.83 6.81 21.13
C VAL A 301 -1.00 6.13 20.02
N VAL A 302 0.05 5.41 20.40
CA VAL A 302 0.88 4.66 19.43
C VAL A 302 0.09 3.43 18.94
N PRO A 303 -0.06 3.23 17.62
CA PRO A 303 -0.70 2.05 17.03
C PRO A 303 -0.05 0.73 17.45
N GLU A 304 -0.79 -0.38 17.42
CA GLU A 304 -0.24 -1.72 17.73
C GLU A 304 0.72 -2.24 16.65
N ASP A 305 0.48 -1.87 15.40
CA ASP A 305 1.23 -2.32 14.23
C ASP A 305 2.47 -1.46 13.92
N PHE A 306 2.74 -0.43 14.73
CA PHE A 306 3.89 0.45 14.54
C PHE A 306 5.14 -0.08 15.26
N ASP A 307 6.23 -0.26 14.51
CA ASP A 307 7.56 -0.54 15.07
C ASP A 307 8.47 0.70 15.06
N CYS A 308 9.50 0.71 15.91
CA CYS A 308 10.48 1.79 15.99
C CYS A 308 11.84 1.44 15.35
N LEU A 309 11.86 0.49 14.39
CA LEU A 309 13.10 -0.01 13.79
C LEU A 309 13.96 1.11 13.20
N VAL A 310 13.36 1.95 12.36
CA VAL A 310 14.08 3.03 11.66
C VAL A 310 14.71 4.00 12.66
N LEU A 311 14.01 4.35 13.75
CA LEU A 311 14.54 5.26 14.76
C LEU A 311 15.72 4.62 15.52
N ILE A 312 15.61 3.35 15.91
CA ILE A 312 16.67 2.63 16.61
C ILE A 312 17.91 2.49 15.72
N GLU A 313 17.73 2.10 14.45
CA GLU A 313 18.84 2.00 13.49
C GLU A 313 19.58 3.34 13.33
N MET A 314 18.84 4.44 13.20
CA MET A 314 19.44 5.76 13.05
C MET A 314 20.16 6.23 14.33
N LEU A 315 19.61 5.95 15.52
CA LEU A 315 20.27 6.27 16.79
C LEU A 315 21.56 5.45 16.99
N CYS A 316 21.57 4.17 16.61
CA CYS A 316 22.78 3.34 16.64
C CYS A 316 23.85 3.87 15.68
N LYS A 317 23.47 4.28 14.46
CA LYS A 317 24.41 4.92 13.51
C LYS A 317 25.00 6.23 14.02
N GLU A 318 24.27 6.97 14.87
CA GLU A 318 24.75 8.20 15.51
C GLU A 318 25.59 7.98 16.78
N GLY A 319 25.81 6.74 17.20
CA GLY A 319 26.51 6.45 18.47
C GLY A 319 25.66 6.74 19.72
N LYS A 320 24.33 6.80 19.59
CA LYS A 320 23.38 7.16 20.66
C LYS A 320 22.60 5.94 21.15
N GLU A 321 23.29 4.82 21.38
CA GLU A 321 22.65 3.54 21.69
C GLU A 321 21.93 3.55 23.05
N VAL A 322 22.36 4.38 24.00
CA VAL A 322 21.67 4.52 25.30
C VAL A 322 20.25 5.05 25.08
N LYS A 323 20.09 6.08 24.22
CA LYS A 323 18.76 6.60 23.89
C LYS A 323 17.92 5.58 23.13
N ALA A 324 18.54 4.79 22.26
CA ALA A 324 17.85 3.71 21.55
C ALA A 324 17.34 2.64 22.52
N LEU A 325 18.15 2.30 23.54
CA LEU A 325 17.77 1.41 24.62
C LEU A 325 16.61 1.97 25.47
N ASP A 326 16.63 3.26 25.79
CA ASP A 326 15.54 3.91 26.54
C ASP A 326 14.22 3.85 25.77
N ILE A 327 14.25 4.11 24.45
CA ILE A 327 13.07 3.97 23.59
C ILE A 327 12.56 2.53 23.56
N LEU A 328 13.45 1.53 23.43
CA LEU A 328 13.06 0.13 23.43
C LEU A 328 12.42 -0.28 24.76
N ARG A 329 12.98 0.15 25.89
CA ARG A 329 12.41 -0.08 27.22
C ARG A 329 11.02 0.53 27.36
N LEU A 330 10.83 1.76 26.86
CA LEU A 330 9.53 2.41 26.87
C LEU A 330 8.46 1.61 26.10
N PHE A 331 8.83 0.97 24.99
CA PHE A 331 7.93 0.06 24.26
C PHE A 331 7.51 -1.14 25.13
N TRP A 332 8.47 -1.78 25.79
CA TRP A 332 8.19 -2.91 26.67
C TRP A 332 7.36 -2.55 27.90
N GLU A 333 7.63 -1.40 28.53
CA GLU A 333 6.88 -0.89 29.68
C GLU A 333 5.41 -0.60 29.33
N ARG A 334 5.15 -0.12 28.12
CA ARG A 334 3.79 0.11 27.60
C ARG A 334 3.13 -1.14 27.03
N GLY A 335 3.79 -2.31 27.12
CA GLY A 335 3.25 -3.58 26.63
C GLY A 335 3.16 -3.68 25.11
N LYS A 336 3.88 -2.82 24.37
CA LYS A 336 3.90 -2.86 22.90
C LYS A 336 4.83 -3.97 22.41
N ALA A 337 4.38 -4.67 21.37
CA ALA A 337 5.22 -5.65 20.69
C ALA A 337 6.35 -4.94 19.96
N VAL A 338 7.56 -5.50 20.05
CA VAL A 338 8.71 -5.02 19.29
C VAL A 338 9.19 -6.16 18.41
N GLY A 339 9.47 -5.87 17.15
CA GLY A 339 9.95 -6.86 16.19
C GLY A 339 11.34 -7.41 16.56
N VAL A 340 11.60 -8.67 16.16
CA VAL A 340 12.91 -9.34 16.33
C VAL A 340 14.03 -8.48 15.75
N VAL A 341 13.82 -7.97 14.52
CA VAL A 341 14.81 -7.17 13.78
C VAL A 341 15.23 -5.93 14.58
N THR A 342 14.28 -5.22 15.18
CA THR A 342 14.53 -4.03 15.99
C THR A 342 15.42 -4.33 17.19
N CYS A 343 15.13 -5.42 17.92
CA CYS A 343 15.95 -5.83 19.05
C CYS A 343 17.35 -6.28 18.60
N THR A 344 17.46 -7.06 17.51
CA THR A 344 18.76 -7.51 17.00
C THR A 344 19.63 -6.34 16.52
N THR A 345 19.04 -5.33 15.86
CA THR A 345 19.75 -4.12 15.45
C THR A 345 20.29 -3.35 16.66
N LEU A 346 19.51 -3.24 17.74
CA LEU A 346 20.00 -2.60 18.96
C LEU A 346 21.12 -3.40 19.63
N VAL A 347 21.01 -4.73 19.72
CA VAL A 347 22.05 -5.59 20.29
C VAL A 347 23.36 -5.43 19.51
N GLU A 348 23.30 -5.44 18.18
CA GLU A 348 24.47 -5.22 17.34
C GLU A 348 25.07 -3.82 17.53
N GLY A 349 24.23 -2.79 17.59
CA GLY A 349 24.67 -1.42 17.87
C GLY A 349 25.36 -1.29 19.23
N LEU A 350 24.79 -1.87 20.29
CA LEU A 350 25.37 -1.85 21.64
C LEU A 350 26.70 -2.60 21.70
N LYS A 351 26.78 -3.77 21.04
CA LYS A 351 28.02 -4.54 20.91
C LYS A 351 29.12 -3.71 20.25
N ASN A 352 28.83 -3.11 19.09
CA ASN A 352 29.81 -2.34 18.32
C ASN A 352 30.33 -1.13 19.09
N SER A 353 29.54 -0.62 20.04
CA SER A 353 29.91 0.50 20.93
C SER A 353 30.50 0.05 22.28
N GLY A 354 30.83 -1.24 22.43
CA GLY A 354 31.47 -1.81 23.63
C GLY A 354 30.55 -1.97 24.85
N LYS A 355 29.24 -1.76 24.68
CA LYS A 355 28.21 -1.81 25.75
C LYS A 355 27.64 -3.22 25.87
N LEU A 356 28.53 -4.18 26.16
CA LEU A 356 28.20 -5.61 26.16
C LEU A 356 27.18 -5.98 27.24
N ASP A 357 27.21 -5.32 28.40
CA ASP A 357 26.25 -5.55 29.48
C ASP A 357 24.83 -5.18 29.10
N GLU A 358 24.66 -4.02 28.44
CA GLU A 358 23.38 -3.59 27.93
C GLU A 358 22.89 -4.50 26.80
N ALA A 359 23.79 -4.93 25.89
CA ALA A 359 23.47 -5.86 24.82
C ALA A 359 22.98 -7.22 25.36
N PHE A 360 23.66 -7.75 26.38
CA PHE A 360 23.23 -8.94 27.11
C PHE A 360 21.86 -8.76 27.76
N GLY A 361 21.62 -7.61 28.41
CA GLY A 361 20.33 -7.30 29.03
C GLY A 361 19.18 -7.27 28.02
N VAL A 362 19.39 -6.68 26.84
CA VAL A 362 18.39 -6.66 25.76
C VAL A 362 18.08 -8.08 25.28
N MET A 363 19.11 -8.90 25.02
CA MET A 363 18.92 -10.29 24.59
C MET A 363 18.17 -11.12 25.64
N GLN A 364 18.48 -10.90 26.92
CA GLN A 364 17.81 -11.59 28.02
C GLN A 364 16.31 -11.25 28.08
N VAL A 365 15.95 -9.97 27.97
CA VAL A 365 14.54 -9.55 27.95
C VAL A 365 13.82 -10.10 26.72
N MET A 366 14.50 -10.13 25.58
CA MET A 366 13.98 -10.69 24.33
C MET A 366 13.60 -12.17 24.50
N VAL A 367 14.50 -12.98 25.06
CA VAL A 367 14.25 -14.38 25.40
C VAL A 367 13.10 -14.52 26.42
N GLN A 368 13.09 -13.73 27.49
CA GLN A 368 12.05 -13.79 28.53
C GLN A 368 10.64 -13.47 27.99
N LYS A 369 10.54 -12.59 26.98
CA LYS A 369 9.29 -12.26 26.31
C LYS A 369 8.90 -13.24 25.20
N GLY A 370 9.67 -14.32 25.00
CA GLY A 370 9.41 -15.33 23.96
C GLY A 370 9.74 -14.84 22.55
N ILE A 371 10.52 -13.77 22.41
CA ILE A 371 10.98 -13.28 21.10
C ILE A 371 12.23 -14.08 20.74
N ILE A 372 12.09 -15.00 19.77
CA ILE A 372 13.17 -15.91 19.37
C ILE A 372 14.27 -15.11 18.66
N PRO A 373 15.52 -15.11 19.17
CA PRO A 373 16.63 -14.46 18.48
C PRO A 373 17.02 -15.14 17.17
N ASP A 374 17.50 -14.32 16.24
CA ASP A 374 18.22 -14.85 15.08
C ASP A 374 19.49 -15.58 15.54
N SER A 375 19.76 -16.73 14.95
CA SER A 375 20.88 -17.60 15.36
C SER A 375 22.25 -16.94 15.18
N ILE A 376 22.40 -16.09 14.14
CA ILE A 376 23.66 -15.39 13.87
C ILE A 376 23.87 -14.32 14.95
N ALA A 377 22.86 -13.47 15.16
CA ALA A 377 22.93 -12.41 16.17
C ALA A 377 23.16 -12.98 17.59
N PHE A 378 22.51 -14.09 17.91
CA PHE A 378 22.69 -14.79 19.18
C PHE A 378 24.11 -15.34 19.34
N ASN A 379 24.61 -16.07 18.34
CA ASN A 379 25.95 -16.67 18.38
C ASN A 379 27.04 -15.60 18.47
N CYS A 380 26.92 -14.48 17.75
CA CYS A 380 27.86 -13.37 17.88
C CYS A 380 27.94 -12.84 19.32
N LEU A 381 26.79 -12.60 19.96
CA LEU A 381 26.76 -12.13 21.35
C LEU A 381 27.40 -13.15 22.31
N LEU A 382 27.16 -14.46 22.10
CA LEU A 382 27.81 -15.50 22.90
C LEU A 382 29.33 -15.49 22.73
N GLU A 383 29.82 -15.31 21.51
CA GLU A 383 31.25 -15.24 21.22
C GLU A 383 31.93 -14.06 21.92
N ASP A 384 31.27 -12.89 21.94
CA ASP A 384 31.76 -11.72 22.68
C ASP A 384 31.78 -11.97 24.19
N LEU A 385 30.73 -12.57 24.75
CA LEU A 385 30.68 -12.94 26.18
C LEU A 385 31.77 -13.93 26.55
N CYS A 386 32.05 -14.93 25.71
CA CYS A 386 33.12 -15.89 25.91
C CYS A 386 34.50 -15.22 25.86
N SER A 387 34.69 -14.29 24.93
CA SER A 387 35.93 -13.52 24.79
C SER A 387 36.19 -12.60 26.00
N CYS A 388 35.14 -12.18 26.71
CA CYS A 388 35.23 -11.42 27.96
C CYS A 388 35.30 -12.29 29.23
N GLY A 389 35.45 -13.61 29.13
CA GLY A 389 35.53 -14.49 30.30
C GLY A 389 34.20 -14.70 31.03
N ARG A 390 33.07 -14.51 30.34
CA ARG A 390 31.70 -14.63 30.88
C ARG A 390 30.95 -15.84 30.29
N THR A 391 31.65 -16.92 29.95
CA THR A 391 31.08 -18.10 29.27
C THR A 391 29.93 -18.74 30.06
N ALA A 392 29.97 -18.73 31.40
CA ALA A 392 28.81 -19.23 32.16
C ALA A 392 27.54 -18.39 32.03
N GLN A 393 27.65 -17.07 31.84
CA GLN A 393 26.47 -16.25 31.58
C GLN A 393 25.93 -16.51 30.18
N ALA A 394 26.83 -16.70 29.21
CA ALA A 394 26.50 -17.11 27.84
C ALA A 394 25.75 -18.46 27.83
N ASP A 395 26.24 -19.45 28.58
CA ASP A 395 25.61 -20.77 28.68
C ASP A 395 24.24 -20.72 29.37
N LYS A 396 24.10 -19.94 30.45
CA LYS A 396 22.79 -19.70 31.08
C LYS A 396 21.79 -19.05 30.13
N LEU A 397 22.23 -18.08 29.32
CA LEU A 397 21.39 -17.44 28.32
C LEU A 397 20.96 -18.42 27.24
N ARG A 398 21.88 -19.28 26.74
CA ARG A 398 21.55 -20.37 25.81
C ARG A 398 20.47 -21.28 26.38
N VAL A 399 20.63 -21.78 27.60
CA VAL A 399 19.65 -22.69 28.23
C VAL A 399 18.29 -22.01 28.37
N SER A 400 18.27 -20.73 28.79
CA SER A 400 17.03 -19.94 28.86
C SER A 400 16.38 -19.76 27.49
N ALA A 401 17.17 -19.53 26.44
CA ALA A 401 16.67 -19.39 25.08
C ALA A 401 16.09 -20.71 24.55
N THR A 402 16.75 -21.84 24.82
CA THR A 402 16.26 -23.17 24.44
C THR A 402 14.89 -23.46 25.06
N GLY A 403 14.69 -23.10 26.33
CA GLY A 403 13.41 -23.24 27.00
C GLY A 403 12.27 -22.40 26.40
N GLN A 404 12.60 -21.37 25.61
CA GLN A 404 11.65 -20.46 24.94
C GLN A 404 11.51 -20.75 23.43
N GLY A 405 12.06 -21.87 22.95
CA GLY A 405 11.91 -22.32 21.56
C GLY A 405 13.06 -21.92 20.62
N PHE A 406 14.17 -21.37 21.14
CA PHE A 406 15.40 -21.25 20.35
C PHE A 406 16.04 -22.63 20.16
N HIS A 407 16.60 -22.90 18.98
CA HIS A 407 17.28 -24.15 18.68
C HIS A 407 18.78 -23.91 18.49
N PRO A 408 19.62 -24.14 19.52
CA PRO A 408 21.07 -24.07 19.39
C PRO A 408 21.56 -24.98 18.26
N ASN A 409 22.48 -24.47 17.44
CA ASN A 409 23.11 -25.24 16.37
C ASN A 409 24.55 -25.63 16.78
N GLY A 410 25.22 -26.43 15.95
CA GLY A 410 26.60 -26.85 16.21
C GLY A 410 27.59 -25.69 16.41
N VAL A 411 27.33 -24.52 15.79
CA VAL A 411 28.14 -23.30 16.00
C VAL A 411 27.95 -22.76 17.42
N THR A 412 26.70 -22.71 17.92
CA THR A 412 26.39 -22.29 19.30
C THR A 412 27.16 -23.11 20.33
N PHE A 413 27.15 -24.45 20.20
CA PHE A 413 27.88 -25.34 21.11
C PHE A 413 29.40 -25.16 20.99
N SER A 414 29.92 -25.07 19.76
CA SER A 414 31.36 -24.91 19.52
C SER A 414 31.92 -23.63 20.16
N ILE A 415 31.17 -22.51 20.07
CA ILE A 415 31.53 -21.23 20.72
C ILE A 415 31.68 -21.41 22.23
N LEU A 416 30.73 -22.05 22.89
CA LEU A 416 30.75 -22.25 24.35
C LEU A 416 31.85 -23.21 24.79
N VAL A 417 32.08 -24.31 24.07
CA VAL A 417 33.18 -25.24 24.37
C VAL A 417 34.53 -24.53 24.28
N GLN A 418 34.73 -23.72 23.24
CA GLN A 418 35.95 -22.93 23.09
C GLN A 418 36.08 -21.86 24.19
N GLY A 419 34.97 -21.21 24.58
CA GLY A 419 34.94 -20.26 25.70
C GLY A 419 35.35 -20.90 27.03
N PHE A 420 34.76 -22.04 27.37
CA PHE A 420 35.09 -22.77 28.60
C PHE A 420 36.51 -23.33 28.61
N ALA A 421 37.03 -23.74 27.45
CA ALA A 421 38.43 -24.13 27.29
C ALA A 421 39.37 -22.97 27.63
N ARG A 422 39.12 -21.78 27.07
CA ARG A 422 39.91 -20.56 27.32
C ARG A 422 39.85 -20.10 28.78
N GLU A 423 38.69 -20.24 29.42
CA GLU A 423 38.51 -19.91 30.85
C GLU A 423 39.06 -20.99 31.81
N GLY A 424 39.49 -22.16 31.29
CA GLY A 424 39.97 -23.28 32.11
C GLY A 424 38.87 -24.00 32.92
N ARG A 425 37.60 -23.81 32.55
CA ARG A 425 36.43 -24.35 33.27
C ARG A 425 35.99 -25.70 32.69
N MET A 426 36.87 -26.69 32.80
CA MET A 426 36.71 -28.00 32.16
C MET A 426 35.36 -28.66 32.44
N LYS A 427 34.92 -28.74 33.70
CA LYS A 427 33.67 -29.45 34.06
C LYS A 427 32.43 -28.93 33.33
N GLU A 428 32.35 -27.61 33.12
CA GLU A 428 31.23 -27.00 32.42
C GLU A 428 31.37 -27.18 30.90
N GLY A 429 32.60 -27.10 30.38
CA GLY A 429 32.89 -27.41 28.98
C GLY A 429 32.57 -28.85 28.60
N GLU A 430 32.95 -29.83 29.44
CA GLU A 430 32.64 -31.26 29.25
C GLU A 430 31.13 -31.47 29.14
N ARG A 431 30.35 -30.87 30.04
CA ARG A 431 28.88 -30.92 29.99
C ARG A 431 28.33 -30.38 28.66
N VAL A 432 28.87 -29.28 28.16
CA VAL A 432 28.42 -28.71 26.88
C VAL A 432 28.80 -29.61 25.69
N VAL A 433 29.95 -30.31 25.74
CA VAL A 433 30.32 -31.30 24.72
C VAL A 433 29.39 -32.52 24.76
N ASP A 434 29.01 -32.99 25.94
CA ASP A 434 28.03 -34.07 26.11
C ASP A 434 26.65 -33.66 25.56
N GLU A 435 26.18 -32.45 25.86
CA GLU A 435 24.95 -31.92 25.27
C GLU A 435 25.04 -31.80 23.74
N MET A 436 26.22 -31.46 23.21
CA MET A 436 26.48 -31.40 21.76
C MET A 436 26.47 -32.78 21.10
N LEU A 437 26.91 -33.84 21.80
CA LEU A 437 26.77 -35.23 21.37
C LEU A 437 25.30 -35.65 21.33
N ASP A 438 24.57 -35.41 22.42
CA ASP A 438 23.17 -35.79 22.57
C ASP A 438 22.28 -35.11 21.53
N ALA A 439 22.59 -33.87 21.17
CA ALA A 439 21.92 -33.13 20.10
C ALA A 439 22.30 -33.59 18.68
N GLY A 440 23.23 -34.55 18.54
CA GLY A 440 23.64 -35.13 17.26
C GLY A 440 24.58 -34.27 16.42
N PHE A 441 25.18 -33.22 16.99
CA PHE A 441 26.12 -32.35 16.27
C PHE A 441 27.54 -32.92 16.18
N ILE A 442 27.86 -33.93 16.99
CA ILE A 442 29.12 -34.67 16.91
C ILE A 442 28.86 -36.02 16.26
N SER A 443 29.41 -36.21 15.05
CA SER A 443 29.16 -37.41 14.24
C SER A 443 30.13 -38.57 14.48
N ASN A 444 31.23 -38.35 15.23
CA ASN A 444 32.21 -39.40 15.52
C ASN A 444 33.02 -39.14 16.80
N ILE A 445 33.54 -40.23 17.38
CA ILE A 445 34.36 -40.27 18.60
C ILE A 445 35.65 -39.44 18.45
N GLY A 446 36.17 -39.29 17.23
CA GLY A 446 37.37 -38.50 16.95
C GLY A 446 37.18 -37.00 17.21
N THR A 447 36.06 -36.43 16.78
CA THR A 447 35.70 -35.02 17.02
C THR A 447 35.43 -34.77 18.51
N TYR A 448 34.76 -35.70 19.19
CA TYR A 448 34.57 -35.66 20.64
C TYR A 448 35.91 -35.63 21.39
N ASN A 449 36.81 -36.58 21.11
CA ASN A 449 38.12 -36.66 21.74
C ASN A 449 38.98 -35.42 21.46
N ARG A 450 38.83 -34.79 20.27
CA ARG A 450 39.50 -33.52 19.97
C ARG A 450 38.98 -32.39 20.86
N LEU A 451 37.66 -32.21 20.96
CA LEU A 451 37.07 -31.16 21.80
C LEU A 451 37.41 -31.35 23.29
N MET A 452 37.40 -32.59 23.77
CA MET A 452 37.83 -32.94 25.13
C MET A 452 39.32 -32.65 25.37
N LYS A 453 40.17 -32.90 24.37
CA LYS A 453 41.59 -32.57 24.44
C LYS A 453 41.83 -31.05 24.41
N ASP A 454 41.08 -30.32 23.58
CA ASP A 454 41.17 -28.85 23.50
C ASP A 454 40.74 -28.20 24.83
N LEU A 455 39.73 -28.77 25.50
CA LEU A 455 39.34 -28.39 26.88
C LEU A 455 40.46 -28.65 27.90
N GLN A 456 41.19 -29.75 27.77
CA GLN A 456 42.29 -30.12 28.68
C GLN A 456 43.55 -29.26 28.48
N CYS A 457 43.83 -28.81 27.25
CA CYS A 457 45.00 -28.02 26.90
C CYS A 457 44.86 -26.51 27.13
N GLY A 458 43.65 -25.99 27.37
CA GLY A 458 43.36 -24.55 27.54
C GLY A 458 44.06 -23.83 28.71
N LYS A 459 44.88 -24.52 29.50
CA LYS A 459 45.67 -23.95 30.62
C LYS A 459 47.06 -23.40 30.24
N MET A 460 47.46 -23.41 28.97
CA MET A 460 48.88 -23.19 28.60
C MET A 460 49.27 -21.82 28.01
N ASN A 461 48.43 -20.78 28.03
CA ASN A 461 48.86 -19.43 27.65
C ASN A 461 48.55 -18.40 28.73
#